data_AF-A0A087N693-F1
#
_entry.id   AF-A0A087N693-F1
#
_cell.length_a   1.000
_cell.length_b   1.000
_cell.length_c   1.000
_cell.angle_alpha   90.00
_cell.angle_beta   90.00
_cell.angle_gamma   90.00
#
_symmetry.space_group_name_H-M   'P 1'
#
loop_
_entity.id
_entity.type
_entity.pdbx_description
1 polymer ?
#
loop_
_entity_poly.entity_id
_entity_poly.type
_entity_poly.pdbx_seq_one_letter_code
_entity_poly.pdbx_strand_id
1 'polypeptide(L)'
;MPPSPADAPGRWRALQRRGKRLSVVRLAKASFTYAGGIDYLAWKINRHAGTAITIKPWQRRWPLLGAVTLLPALFRSGAIR
;
A
#
# COMPACT_ATOMS: atom_id res chain seq x y z
N MET A 1 -7.56 -24.87 -30.20
CA MET A 1 -6.78 -26.05 -29.75
C MET A 1 -6.71 -26.03 -28.23
N PRO A 2 -6.87 -27.17 -27.54
CA PRO A 2 -6.62 -27.25 -26.10
C PRO A 2 -5.15 -26.89 -25.82
N PRO A 3 -4.86 -26.23 -24.69
CA PRO A 3 -3.50 -25.84 -24.34
C PRO A 3 -2.60 -27.07 -24.22
N SER A 4 -1.43 -27.04 -24.86
CA SER A 4 -0.45 -28.14 -24.80
C SER A 4 0.15 -28.21 -23.39
N PRO A 5 0.52 -29.40 -22.87
CA PRO A 5 1.23 -29.53 -21.60
C PRO A 5 2.50 -28.67 -21.51
N ALA A 6 3.13 -28.36 -22.66
CA ALA A 6 4.27 -27.47 -22.75
C ALA A 6 3.98 -26.02 -22.33
N ASP A 7 2.72 -25.57 -22.43
CA ASP A 7 2.29 -24.20 -22.06
C ASP A 7 1.94 -24.06 -20.56
N ALA A 8 1.85 -25.18 -19.84
CA ALA A 8 1.46 -25.21 -18.44
C ALA A 8 2.34 -24.33 -17.51
N PRO A 9 3.69 -24.30 -17.64
CA PRO A 9 4.54 -23.47 -16.78
C PRO A 9 4.29 -21.96 -16.98
N GLY A 10 4.11 -21.53 -18.23
CA GLY A 10 3.82 -20.14 -18.57
C GLY A 10 2.46 -19.69 -18.03
N ARG A 11 1.44 -20.54 -18.19
CA ARG A 11 0.09 -20.31 -17.65
C ARG A 11 0.09 -20.26 -16.12
N TRP A 12 0.83 -21.14 -15.45
CA TRP A 12 0.96 -21.14 -13.99
C TRP A 12 1.60 -19.85 -13.48
N ARG A 13 2.69 -19.38 -14.10
CA ARG A 13 3.32 -18.09 -13.77
C ARG A 13 2.38 -16.92 -14.00
N ALA A 14 1.56 -16.94 -15.05
CA ALA A 14 0.56 -15.90 -15.29
C ALA A 14 -0.52 -15.89 -14.19
N LEU A 15 -1.04 -17.05 -13.81
CA LEU A 15 -2.01 -17.19 -12.72
C LEU A 15 -1.45 -16.72 -11.38
N GLN A 16 -0.21 -17.09 -11.04
CA GLN A 16 0.44 -16.61 -9.82
C GLN A 16 0.60 -15.08 -9.79
N ARG A 17 1.07 -14.48 -10.89
CA ARG A 17 1.18 -13.01 -11.00
C ARG A 17 -0.19 -12.34 -10.86
N ARG A 18 -1.23 -12.92 -11.48
CA ARG A 18 -2.59 -12.41 -11.40
C ARG A 18 -3.14 -12.51 -9.97
N GLY A 19 -2.90 -13.62 -9.28
CA GLY A 19 -3.26 -13.80 -7.88
C GLY A 19 -2.57 -12.80 -6.96
N LYS A 20 -1.25 -12.60 -7.11
CA LYS A 20 -0.51 -11.58 -6.34
C LYS A 20 -1.07 -10.17 -6.56
N ARG A 21 -1.35 -9.80 -7.82
CA ARG A 21 -1.94 -8.50 -8.16
C ARG A 21 -3.33 -8.33 -7.53
N LEU A 22 -4.18 -9.35 -7.60
CA LEU A 22 -5.51 -9.32 -6.97
C LEU A 22 -5.42 -9.16 -5.45
N SER A 23 -4.47 -9.84 -4.79
CA SER A 23 -4.23 -9.64 -3.36
C SER A 23 -3.84 -8.21 -3.01
N VAL A 24 -2.95 -7.59 -3.79
CA VAL A 24 -2.55 -6.18 -3.61
C VAL A 24 -3.73 -5.25 -3.83
N VAL A 25 -4.50 -5.44 -4.91
CA VAL A 25 -5.69 -4.63 -5.19
C VAL A 25 -6.75 -4.79 -4.09
N ARG A 26 -6.91 -6.00 -3.54
CA ARG A 26 -7.84 -6.26 -2.44
C ARG A 26 -7.40 -5.55 -1.15
N LEU A 27 -6.10 -5.58 -0.84
CA LEU A 27 -5.53 -4.82 0.28
C LEU A 27 -5.74 -3.32 0.07
N ALA A 28 -5.42 -2.83 -1.12
CA ALA A 28 -5.62 -1.46 -1.55
C ALA A 28 -7.08 -1.01 -1.35
N LYS A 29 -8.04 -1.79 -1.84
CA LYS A 29 -9.48 -1.53 -1.66
C LYS A 29 -9.88 -1.53 -0.18
N ALA A 30 -9.36 -2.45 0.63
CA ALA A 30 -9.61 -2.46 2.06
C ALA A 30 -9.04 -1.20 2.74
N SER A 31 -7.84 -0.75 2.35
CA SER A 31 -7.25 0.51 2.83
C SER A 31 -8.06 1.75 2.43
N PHE A 32 -8.71 1.75 1.25
CA PHE A 32 -9.66 2.81 0.88
C PHE A 32 -10.87 2.88 1.81
N THR A 33 -11.26 1.75 2.41
CA THR A 33 -12.37 1.70 3.37
C THR A 33 -11.90 2.04 4.78
N TYR A 34 -10.65 1.71 5.12
CA TYR A 34 -10.04 1.96 6.43
C TYR A 34 -9.29 3.30 6.46
N ALA A 35 -10.03 4.42 6.42
CA ALA A 35 -9.46 5.77 6.39
C ALA A 35 -8.65 6.17 7.64
N GLY A 36 -8.86 5.50 8.78
CA GLY A 36 -8.22 5.85 10.06
C GLY A 36 -6.72 5.53 10.16
N GLY A 37 -6.17 4.71 9.25
CA GLY A 37 -4.74 4.36 9.26
C GLY A 37 -3.81 5.54 9.00
N ILE A 38 -4.24 6.52 8.20
CA ILE A 38 -3.46 7.73 7.91
C ILE A 38 -3.42 8.68 9.08
N ASP A 39 -4.57 8.91 9.73
CA ASP A 39 -4.64 9.74 10.93
C ASP A 39 -3.76 9.13 12.05
N TYR A 40 -3.73 7.80 12.17
CA TYR A 40 -2.81 7.10 13.09
C TYR A 40 -1.33 7.26 12.72
N LEU A 41 -1.00 7.17 11.42
CA LEU A 41 0.38 7.31 10.97
C LEU A 41 0.89 8.74 11.17
N ALA A 42 0.06 9.75 10.88
CA ALA A 42 0.37 11.14 11.20
C ALA A 42 0.52 11.37 12.70
N TRP A 43 -0.39 10.83 13.53
CA TRP A 43 -0.26 10.92 14.97
C TRP A 43 1.06 10.30 15.47
N LYS A 44 1.44 9.13 14.94
CA LYS A 44 2.68 8.44 15.32
C LYS A 44 3.93 9.21 14.89
N ILE A 45 3.93 9.81 13.70
CA ILE A 45 5.04 10.67 13.25
C ILE A 45 5.11 11.94 14.08
N ASN A 46 3.99 12.63 14.28
CA ASN A 46 3.94 13.85 15.10
C ASN A 46 4.45 13.59 16.51
N ARG A 47 4.17 12.40 17.07
CA ARG A 47 4.62 12.02 18.42
C ARG A 47 6.14 11.80 18.55
N HIS A 48 6.85 11.46 17.48
CA HIS A 48 8.30 11.21 17.56
C HIS A 48 9.16 12.24 16.83
N ALA A 49 8.62 12.90 15.80
CA ALA A 49 9.34 13.89 15.01
C ALA A 49 9.05 15.34 15.45
N GLY A 50 8.06 15.58 16.32
CA GLY A 50 7.66 16.92 16.76
C GLY A 50 7.11 17.82 15.64
N THR A 51 6.95 17.28 14.43
CA THR A 51 6.41 17.98 13.26
C THR A 51 4.90 17.87 13.28
N ALA A 52 4.18 18.96 13.02
CA ALA A 52 2.72 18.95 12.91
C ALA A 52 2.33 18.56 11.47
N ILE A 53 2.30 17.26 11.17
CA ILE A 53 1.78 16.79 9.87
C ILE A 53 0.27 16.89 9.91
N THR A 54 -0.25 17.97 9.31
CA THR A 54 -1.68 18.15 9.08
C THR A 54 -2.10 17.30 7.87
N ILE A 55 -2.85 16.22 8.13
CA ILE A 55 -3.41 15.39 7.07
C ILE A 55 -4.38 16.22 6.24
N LYS A 56 -4.09 16.37 4.95
CA LYS A 56 -4.95 17.12 4.03
C LYS A 56 -6.21 16.30 3.69
N PRO A 57 -7.37 16.93 3.40
CA PRO A 57 -8.62 16.22 3.08
C PRO A 57 -8.50 15.24 1.91
N TRP A 58 -7.62 15.53 0.95
CA TRP A 58 -7.35 14.63 -0.19
C TRP A 58 -6.59 13.36 0.21
N GLN A 59 -5.79 13.38 1.29
CA GLN A 59 -5.12 12.18 1.83
C GLN A 59 -6.14 11.26 2.51
N ARG A 60 -7.21 11.81 3.10
CA ARG A 60 -8.36 11.02 3.58
C ARG A 60 -9.15 10.39 2.43
N ARG A 61 -9.24 11.07 1.28
CA ARG A 61 -9.91 10.56 0.07
C ARG A 61 -9.07 9.47 -0.63
N TRP A 62 -7.74 9.54 -0.54
CA TRP A 62 -6.81 8.64 -1.23
C TRP A 62 -5.76 8.03 -0.30
N PRO A 63 -6.15 7.10 0.60
CA PRO A 63 -5.27 6.64 1.65
C PRO A 63 -4.05 5.84 1.17
N LEU A 64 -4.09 5.23 -0.01
CA LEU A 64 -2.91 4.58 -0.59
C LEU A 64 -1.86 5.57 -1.06
N LEU A 65 -2.27 6.68 -1.67
CA LEU A 65 -1.34 7.74 -2.05
C LEU A 65 -0.74 8.39 -0.81
N GLY A 66 -1.55 8.59 0.24
CA GLY A 66 -1.06 9.01 1.55
C GLY A 66 -0.04 8.04 2.15
N ALA A 67 -0.32 6.74 2.13
CA ALA A 67 0.61 5.72 2.63
C ALA A 67 1.91 5.67 1.80
N VAL A 68 1.82 5.64 0.47
CA VAL A 68 2.99 5.63 -0.44
C VAL A 68 3.81 6.90 -0.33
N THR A 69 3.20 8.06 -0.06
CA THR A 69 3.92 9.32 0.17
C THR A 69 4.50 9.42 1.59
N LEU A 70 3.85 8.83 2.60
CA LEU A 70 4.38 8.75 3.97
C LEU A 70 5.49 7.70 4.14
N LEU A 71 5.48 6.59 3.39
CA LEU A 71 6.50 5.55 3.45
C LEU A 71 7.94 6.10 3.30
N PRO A 72 8.28 6.87 2.25
CA PRO A 72 9.61 7.46 2.10
C PRO A 72 9.89 8.55 3.12
N ALA A 73 8.86 9.24 3.64
CA ALA A 73 9.03 10.20 4.74
C ALA A 73 9.42 9.49 6.06
N LEU A 74 8.85 8.32 6.35
CA LEU A 74 9.22 7.45 7.47
C LEU A 74 10.63 6.87 7.32
N PHE A 75 10.99 6.43 6.11
CA PHE A 75 12.34 5.96 5.81
C PHE A 75 13.39 7.09 5.92
N ARG A 76 13.04 8.32 5.49
CA ARG A 76 13.91 9.49 5.65
C ARG A 76 14.02 9.98 7.10
N SER A 77 12.99 9.78 7.93
CA SER A 77 13.00 10.22 9.32
C SER A 77 13.83 9.31 10.25
N GLY A 78 14.48 8.27 9.73
CA GLY A 78 15.46 7.47 10.48
C GLY A 78 14.87 6.70 11.67
N ALA A 79 13.56 6.47 11.72
CA ALA A 79 12.90 5.77 12.83
C ALA A 79 13.12 4.25 12.81
N ILE A 80 13.86 3.73 11.82
CA ILE A 80 14.25 2.34 11.73
C ILE A 80 15.75 2.32 11.37
N ARG A 81 16.58 1.93 12.34
CA ARG A 81 17.89 1.31 12.10
C ARG A 81 17.67 -0.19 11.98
#